data_AF-A0A382ACN2-F1
#
_entry.id   AF-A0A382ACN2-F1
#
_cell.length_a   1.000
_cell.length_b   1.000
_cell.length_c   1.000
_cell.angle_alpha   90.00
_cell.angle_beta   90.00
_cell.angle_gamma   90.00
#
_symmetry.space_group_name_H-M   'P 1'
#
loop_
_entity.id
_entity.type
_entity.pdbx_description
1 polymer ?
#
loop_
_entity_poly.entity_id
_entity_poly.type
_entity_poly.pdbx_seq_one_letter_code
_entity_poly.pdbx_strand_id
1 'polypeptide(L)'
;MFDLYATVFPWEELADDAVGFDAGCGSGRWANFFAPRVGLLHCIDASEVALQVARETLRGQTNVEFHLQDLCELGLPDESFDFGYSLGVLHHIPDTELATATCVQKLKPGAPFLVYLYYDLEERGWFHKSLLRAATSVRYVVARLPRVLKQIAADAIAAFVYWPMARFASLLDRAGRDSSWVPLFQYRRRSFYVMRNDAL
;
A
#
# COMPACT_ATOMS: atom_id res chain seq x y z
N MET A 1 -4.69 -1.75 -9.45
CA MET A 1 -4.10 -1.76 -8.08
C MET A 1 -3.88 -0.35 -7.62
N PHE A 2 -3.20 0.47 -8.41
CA PHE A 2 -3.19 1.93 -8.23
C PHE A 2 -4.59 2.52 -8.06
N ASP A 3 -5.52 2.16 -8.95
CA ASP A 3 -6.89 2.69 -8.93
C ASP A 3 -7.65 2.38 -7.64
N LEU A 4 -7.31 1.30 -6.92
CA LEU A 4 -7.96 0.98 -5.65
C LEU A 4 -7.70 2.01 -4.55
N TYR A 5 -6.63 2.81 -4.69
CA TYR A 5 -6.17 3.77 -3.69
C TYR A 5 -6.27 5.21 -4.21
N ALA A 6 -6.12 5.40 -5.52
CA ALA A 6 -6.02 6.71 -6.13
C ALA A 6 -7.31 7.20 -6.82
N THR A 7 -8.38 6.42 -6.89
CA THR A 7 -9.63 6.86 -7.56
C THR A 7 -10.33 8.02 -6.87
N VAL A 8 -10.17 8.15 -5.56
CA VAL A 8 -10.75 9.25 -4.78
C VAL A 8 -9.89 10.51 -4.84
N PHE A 9 -8.68 10.41 -5.40
CA PHE A 9 -7.77 11.53 -5.49
C PHE A 9 -8.18 12.45 -6.65
N PRO A 10 -8.23 13.77 -6.46
CA PRO A 10 -8.73 14.71 -7.46
C PRO A 10 -7.66 15.00 -8.53
N TRP A 11 -7.37 14.01 -9.37
CA TRP A 11 -6.36 14.11 -10.43
C TRP A 11 -6.61 15.28 -11.40
N GLU A 12 -7.87 15.61 -11.64
CA GLU A 12 -8.29 16.70 -12.54
C GLU A 12 -7.96 18.11 -11.98
N GLU A 13 -7.70 18.22 -10.67
CA GLU A 13 -7.35 19.48 -10.02
C GLU A 13 -5.84 19.75 -10.04
N LEU A 14 -5.02 18.76 -10.44
CA LEU A 14 -3.57 18.88 -10.46
C LEU A 14 -3.07 19.40 -11.81
N ALA A 15 -2.12 20.32 -11.77
CA ALA A 15 -1.34 20.68 -12.93
C ALA A 15 -0.42 19.53 -13.36
N ASP A 16 -0.12 19.45 -14.67
CA ASP A 16 0.78 18.42 -15.22
C ASP A 16 2.20 18.48 -14.59
N ASP A 17 2.63 19.65 -14.15
CA ASP A 17 3.91 19.91 -13.50
C ASP A 17 3.80 19.99 -11.96
N ALA A 18 2.69 19.50 -11.38
CA ALA A 18 2.46 19.54 -9.94
C ALA A 18 3.62 18.92 -9.14
N VAL A 19 3.95 19.56 -8.03
CA VAL A 19 4.97 19.11 -7.10
C VAL A 19 4.31 18.56 -5.85
N GLY A 20 4.61 17.33 -5.47
CA GLY A 20 4.02 16.72 -4.28
C GLY A 20 4.93 15.74 -3.57
N PHE A 21 4.41 15.12 -2.52
CA PHE A 21 5.19 14.20 -1.68
C PHE A 21 4.49 12.88 -1.37
N ASP A 22 5.31 11.83 -1.21
CA ASP A 22 4.98 10.51 -0.69
C ASP A 22 5.48 10.41 0.76
N ALA A 23 4.58 10.59 1.72
CA ALA A 23 4.87 10.59 3.15
C ALA A 23 4.93 9.13 3.68
N GLY A 24 6.16 8.60 3.74
CA GLY A 24 6.48 7.21 4.07
C GLY A 24 6.52 6.32 2.84
N CYS A 25 7.36 6.69 1.86
CA CYS A 25 7.41 6.05 0.55
C CYS A 25 7.85 4.57 0.55
N GLY A 26 8.46 4.10 1.65
CA GLY A 26 8.88 2.72 1.83
C GLY A 26 9.77 2.23 0.69
N SER A 27 9.32 1.21 -0.04
CA SER A 27 10.06 0.64 -1.19
C SER A 27 9.87 1.41 -2.50
N GLY A 28 9.20 2.56 -2.50
CA GLY A 28 8.86 3.32 -3.70
C GLY A 28 7.73 2.70 -4.54
N ARG A 29 7.01 1.72 -3.99
CA ARG A 29 5.96 0.99 -4.71
C ARG A 29 4.85 1.91 -5.22
N TRP A 30 4.39 2.85 -4.39
CA TRP A 30 3.34 3.80 -4.77
C TRP A 30 3.89 4.94 -5.61
N ALA A 31 5.04 5.49 -5.22
CA ALA A 31 5.78 6.45 -6.02
C ALA A 31 5.98 6.03 -7.48
N ASN A 32 6.18 4.73 -7.78
CA ASN A 32 6.31 4.25 -9.15
C ASN A 32 5.05 4.44 -10.01
N PHE A 33 3.88 4.59 -9.38
CA PHE A 33 2.65 4.96 -10.07
C PHE A 33 2.38 6.47 -10.04
N PHE A 34 2.77 7.19 -8.99
CA PHE A 34 2.56 8.65 -8.92
C PHE A 34 3.55 9.43 -9.79
N ALA A 35 4.84 9.08 -9.77
CA ALA A 35 5.90 9.83 -10.46
C ALA A 35 5.61 10.08 -11.96
N PRO A 36 5.09 9.14 -12.76
CA PRO A 36 4.78 9.40 -14.18
C PRO A 36 3.64 10.41 -14.44
N ARG A 37 2.95 10.89 -13.40
CA ARG A 37 1.72 11.71 -13.51
C ARG A 37 1.90 13.14 -12.99
N VAL A 38 3.10 13.49 -12.55
CA VAL A 38 3.37 14.75 -11.83
C VAL A 38 4.71 15.33 -12.26
N GLY A 39 4.92 16.62 -11.99
CA GLY A 39 6.17 17.31 -12.32
C GLY A 39 7.34 16.85 -11.47
N LEU A 40 7.15 16.75 -10.15
CA LEU A 40 8.18 16.32 -9.20
C LEU A 40 7.55 15.62 -7.99
N LEU A 41 8.12 14.47 -7.60
CA LEU A 41 7.67 13.70 -6.44
C LEU A 41 8.77 13.59 -5.38
N HIS A 42 8.48 14.10 -4.19
CA HIS A 42 9.35 13.99 -3.02
C HIS A 42 9.01 12.72 -2.23
N CYS A 43 9.87 11.72 -2.29
CA CYS A 43 9.75 10.47 -1.55
C CYS A 43 10.42 10.58 -0.18
N ILE A 44 9.61 10.56 0.88
CA ILE A 44 10.08 10.76 2.26
C ILE A 44 9.97 9.44 3.02
N ASP A 45 11.00 9.04 3.76
CA ASP A 45 10.94 7.89 4.67
C ASP A 45 11.98 8.04 5.78
N ALA A 46 11.69 7.56 6.99
CA ALA A 46 12.62 7.58 8.12
C ALA A 46 13.66 6.44 8.05
N SER A 47 13.47 5.46 7.17
CA SER A 47 14.34 4.29 7.01
C SER A 47 15.26 4.43 5.81
N GLU A 48 16.57 4.56 6.06
CA GLU A 48 17.58 4.58 5.00
C GLU A 48 17.55 3.29 4.15
N VAL A 49 17.28 2.14 4.78
CA VAL A 49 17.16 0.86 4.06
C VAL A 49 15.97 0.86 3.11
N ALA A 50 14.85 1.46 3.52
CA ALA A 50 13.68 1.61 2.66
C ALA A 50 13.99 2.53 1.47
N LEU A 51 14.62 3.68 1.72
CA LEU A 51 15.03 4.62 0.66
C LEU A 51 16.03 4.01 -0.32
N GLN A 52 16.95 3.15 0.14
CA GLN A 52 17.82 2.41 -0.76
C GLN A 52 17.00 1.56 -1.74
N VAL A 53 16.02 0.80 -1.25
CA VAL A 53 15.12 -0.01 -2.09
C VAL A 53 14.28 0.90 -3.01
N ALA A 54 13.76 2.02 -2.51
CA ALA A 54 12.99 2.97 -3.30
C ALA A 54 13.79 3.55 -4.47
N ARG A 55 15.07 3.89 -4.23
CA ARG A 55 15.99 4.33 -5.28
C ARG A 55 16.18 3.26 -6.34
N GLU A 56 16.21 1.97 -5.99
CA GLU A 56 16.28 0.88 -6.96
C GLU A 56 14.99 0.72 -7.76
N THR A 57 13.84 0.78 -7.08
CA THR A 57 12.51 0.68 -7.70
C THR A 57 12.26 1.80 -8.71
N LEU A 58 12.74 3.01 -8.38
CA LEU A 58 12.46 4.24 -9.14
C LEU A 58 13.63 4.67 -10.05
N ARG A 59 14.62 3.81 -10.32
CA ARG A 59 15.78 4.14 -11.18
C ARG A 59 15.41 4.69 -12.57
N GLY A 60 14.23 4.34 -13.07
CA GLY A 60 13.74 4.84 -14.37
C GLY A 60 12.98 6.16 -14.32
N GLN A 61 12.69 6.69 -13.12
CA GLN A 61 12.00 7.96 -12.93
C GLN A 61 13.03 9.07 -12.72
N THR A 62 12.95 10.13 -13.54
CA THR A 62 13.89 11.27 -13.46
C THR A 62 13.38 12.43 -12.60
N ASN A 63 12.13 12.34 -12.14
CA ASN A 63 11.40 13.39 -11.43
C ASN A 63 11.07 12.98 -9.99
N VAL A 64 12.01 12.31 -9.32
CA VAL A 64 11.86 11.87 -7.93
C VAL A 64 13.04 12.32 -7.09
N GLU A 65 12.75 12.90 -5.93
CA GLU A 65 13.74 13.24 -4.90
C GLU A 65 13.52 12.42 -3.64
N PHE A 66 14.59 12.06 -2.92
CA PHE A 66 14.52 11.21 -1.73
C PHE A 66 14.95 11.96 -0.49
N HIS A 67 14.16 11.86 0.59
CA HIS A 67 14.37 12.58 1.84
C HIS A 67 14.36 11.59 3.02
N LEU A 68 15.52 11.46 3.70
CA LEU A 68 15.63 10.71 4.96
C LEU A 68 15.19 11.61 6.11
N GLN A 69 13.89 11.59 6.42
CA GLN A 69 13.28 12.46 7.43
C GLN A 69 12.16 11.75 8.18
N ASP A 70 11.93 12.17 9.43
CA ASP A 70 10.77 11.78 10.22
C ASP A 70 9.56 12.66 9.83
N LEU A 71 8.38 12.08 9.70
CA LEU A 71 7.17 12.83 9.33
C LEU A 71 6.71 13.80 10.43
N CYS A 72 7.11 13.59 11.69
CA CYS A 72 6.88 14.54 12.78
C CYS A 72 7.77 15.79 12.65
N GLU A 73 8.87 15.73 11.90
CA GLU A 73 9.86 16.80 11.76
C GLU A 73 10.35 16.92 10.30
N LEU A 74 9.44 17.32 9.41
CA LEU A 74 9.76 17.53 8.00
C LEU A 74 10.50 18.86 7.77
N GLY A 75 11.74 18.78 7.29
CA GLY A 75 12.56 19.94 6.91
C GLY A 75 12.25 20.52 5.53
N LEU A 76 11.09 20.17 4.95
CA LEU A 76 10.60 20.69 3.68
C LEU A 76 9.88 22.03 3.87
N PRO A 77 9.84 22.91 2.87
CA PRO A 77 9.18 24.21 2.98
C PRO A 77 7.66 24.06 3.20
N ASP A 78 7.11 24.90 4.07
CA ASP A 78 5.68 25.00 4.31
C ASP A 78 4.96 25.57 3.08
N GLU A 79 3.68 25.23 2.91
CA GLU A 79 2.81 25.75 1.85
C GLU A 79 3.39 25.66 0.42
N SER A 80 4.15 24.61 0.14
CA SER A 80 4.95 24.51 -1.09
C SER A 80 4.52 23.39 -2.04
N PHE A 81 3.76 22.41 -1.55
CA PHE A 81 3.35 21.25 -2.34
C PHE A 81 1.91 21.37 -2.84
N ASP A 82 1.71 21.01 -4.10
CA ASP A 82 0.41 20.96 -4.78
C ASP A 82 -0.43 19.74 -4.35
N PHE A 83 0.21 18.72 -3.78
CA PHE A 83 -0.46 17.58 -3.16
C PHE A 83 0.47 16.82 -2.22
N GLY A 84 -0.12 15.94 -1.42
CA GLY A 84 0.61 14.93 -0.67
C GLY A 84 -0.20 13.66 -0.55
N TYR A 85 0.48 12.56 -0.29
CA TYR A 85 -0.20 11.32 0.07
C TYR A 85 0.57 10.51 1.10
N SER A 86 -0.16 9.73 1.90
CA SER A 86 0.38 8.77 2.84
C SER A 86 -0.44 7.48 2.79
N LEU A 87 0.17 6.41 2.25
CA LEU A 87 -0.51 5.16 1.95
C LEU A 87 0.02 4.01 2.82
N GLY A 88 -0.64 3.82 3.97
CA GLY A 88 -0.34 2.74 4.91
C GLY A 88 0.81 3.06 5.87
N VAL A 89 0.95 4.34 6.29
CA VAL A 89 2.10 4.82 7.07
C VAL A 89 1.67 5.43 8.40
N LEU A 90 0.83 6.49 8.36
CA LEU A 90 0.54 7.33 9.53
C LEU A 90 0.12 6.55 10.80
N HIS A 91 -0.63 5.45 10.66
CA HIS A 91 -1.10 4.62 11.78
C HIS A 91 0.01 3.81 12.48
N HIS A 92 1.23 3.82 11.96
CA HIS A 92 2.41 3.23 12.61
C HIS A 92 3.21 4.27 13.40
N ILE A 93 2.92 5.56 13.25
CA ILE A 93 3.67 6.65 13.88
C ILE A 93 3.08 6.93 15.26
N PRO A 94 3.89 6.93 16.34
CA PRO A 94 3.40 7.12 17.70
C PRO A 94 2.55 8.39 17.89
N ASP A 95 3.00 9.51 17.32
CA ASP A 95 2.27 10.77 17.30
C ASP A 95 1.66 11.01 15.91
N THR A 96 0.59 10.27 15.62
CA THR A 96 -0.10 10.34 14.32
C THR A 96 -0.68 11.73 14.06
N GLU A 97 -1.15 12.43 15.09
CA GLU A 97 -1.73 13.77 14.97
C GLU A 97 -0.66 14.78 14.56
N LEU A 98 0.50 14.77 15.25
CA LEU A 98 1.63 15.61 14.88
C LEU A 98 2.12 15.32 13.46
N ALA A 99 2.36 14.05 13.12
CA ALA A 99 2.81 13.69 11.77
C ALA A 99 1.83 14.14 10.68
N THR A 100 0.52 14.01 10.93
CA THR A 100 -0.51 14.48 10.00
C THR A 100 -0.49 16.00 9.88
N ALA A 101 -0.42 16.72 11.00
CA ALA A 101 -0.35 18.18 11.01
C ALA A 101 0.89 18.69 10.29
N THR A 102 2.06 18.09 10.54
CA THR A 102 3.32 18.42 9.86
C THR A 102 3.22 18.18 8.36
N CYS A 103 2.62 17.07 7.90
CA CYS A 103 2.38 16.83 6.47
C CYS A 103 1.45 17.91 5.87
N VAL A 104 0.37 18.25 6.55
CA VAL A 104 -0.60 19.25 6.08
C VAL A 104 0.03 20.65 6.00
N GLN A 105 0.91 21.01 6.92
CA GLN A 105 1.64 22.30 6.88
C GLN A 105 2.48 22.47 5.61
N LYS A 106 2.95 21.37 5.00
CA LYS A 106 3.74 21.43 3.75
C LYS A 106 2.88 21.71 2.53
N LEU A 107 1.58 21.44 2.60
CA LEU A 107 0.65 21.62 1.49
C LEU A 107 0.27 23.08 1.30
N LYS A 108 0.18 23.51 0.04
CA LYS A 108 -0.45 24.78 -0.31
C LYS A 108 -1.88 24.83 0.23
N PRO A 109 -2.42 26.00 0.61
CA PRO A 109 -3.82 26.12 1.00
C PRO A 109 -4.76 25.54 -0.07
N GLY A 110 -5.58 24.56 0.32
CA GLY A 110 -6.52 23.88 -0.57
C GLY A 110 -5.97 22.68 -1.34
N ALA A 111 -4.67 22.37 -1.23
CA ALA A 111 -4.09 21.20 -1.89
C ALA A 111 -4.58 19.87 -1.28
N PRO A 112 -4.83 18.84 -2.10
CA PRO A 112 -5.31 17.55 -1.64
C PRO A 112 -4.26 16.75 -0.85
N PHE A 113 -4.71 16.10 0.23
CA PHE A 113 -3.92 15.12 0.97
C PHE A 113 -4.62 13.75 0.98
N LEU A 114 -4.05 12.77 0.28
CA LEU A 114 -4.60 11.41 0.22
C LEU A 114 -4.07 10.55 1.37
N VAL A 115 -4.96 10.03 2.21
CA VAL A 115 -4.59 9.15 3.31
C VAL A 115 -5.27 7.79 3.18
N TYR A 116 -4.48 6.73 3.31
CA TYR A 116 -4.98 5.37 3.48
C TYR A 116 -4.34 4.74 4.73
N LEU A 117 -5.17 4.22 5.65
CA LEU A 117 -4.70 3.54 6.87
C LEU A 117 -5.00 2.03 6.79
N TYR A 118 -6.28 1.69 6.83
CA TYR A 118 -6.78 0.32 6.78
C TYR A 118 -7.94 0.22 5.80
N TYR A 119 -8.17 -1.00 5.32
CA TYR A 119 -9.34 -1.29 4.50
C TYR A 119 -10.59 -1.32 5.38
N ASP A 120 -11.53 -0.42 5.13
CA ASP A 120 -12.81 -0.40 5.82
C ASP A 120 -13.78 -1.45 5.25
N LEU A 121 -14.32 -2.29 6.13
CA LEU A 121 -15.30 -3.33 5.81
C LEU A 121 -16.70 -2.99 6.35
N GLU A 122 -16.90 -1.82 6.94
CA GLU A 122 -18.17 -1.41 7.52
C GLU A 122 -19.30 -1.39 6.48
N GLU A 123 -19.02 -0.90 5.28
CA GLU A 123 -19.99 -0.84 4.18
C GLU A 123 -20.17 -2.17 3.43
N ARG A 124 -19.35 -3.20 3.73
CA ARG A 124 -19.46 -4.50 3.06
C ARG A 124 -20.59 -5.35 3.66
N GLY A 125 -21.24 -6.13 2.79
CA GLY A 125 -22.34 -7.02 3.18
C GLY A 125 -21.94 -8.11 4.19
N TRP A 126 -22.95 -8.71 4.84
CA TRP A 126 -22.78 -9.68 5.93
C TRP A 126 -21.81 -10.82 5.62
N PHE A 127 -21.77 -11.28 4.37
CA PHE A 127 -20.87 -12.35 3.92
C PHE A 127 -19.38 -12.01 4.15
N HIS A 128 -18.95 -10.80 3.80
CA HIS A 128 -17.56 -10.36 3.98
C HIS A 128 -17.19 -10.24 5.46
N LYS A 129 -18.13 -9.73 6.27
CA LYS A 129 -17.95 -9.63 7.73
C LYS A 129 -17.86 -11.01 8.38
N SER A 130 -18.70 -11.96 7.98
CA SER A 130 -18.64 -13.35 8.46
C SER A 130 -17.35 -14.05 8.04
N LEU A 131 -16.91 -13.87 6.79
CA LEU A 131 -15.63 -14.42 6.31
C LEU A 131 -14.45 -13.87 7.11
N LEU A 132 -14.42 -12.55 7.36
CA LEU A 132 -13.38 -11.93 8.18
C LEU A 132 -13.39 -12.48 9.61
N ARG A 133 -14.58 -12.63 10.22
CA ARG A 133 -14.71 -13.22 11.57
C ARG A 133 -14.16 -14.63 11.61
N ALA A 134 -14.54 -15.47 10.65
CA ALA A 134 -14.02 -16.84 10.55
C ALA A 134 -12.49 -16.87 10.37
N ALA A 135 -11.95 -16.06 9.45
CA ALA A 135 -10.50 -15.95 9.23
C ALA A 135 -9.77 -15.45 10.49
N THR A 136 -10.35 -14.48 11.20
CA THR A 136 -9.81 -13.97 12.48
C THR A 136 -9.82 -15.03 13.56
N SER A 137 -10.88 -15.83 13.67
CA SER A 137 -10.94 -16.96 14.61
C SER A 137 -9.86 -18.00 14.31
N VAL A 138 -9.69 -18.37 13.03
CA VAL A 138 -8.62 -19.30 12.61
C VAL A 138 -7.25 -18.71 12.97
N ARG A 139 -6.99 -17.44 12.64
CA ARG A 139 -5.72 -16.77 12.96
C ARG A 139 -5.46 -16.74 14.46
N TYR A 140 -6.48 -16.47 15.27
CA TYR A 140 -6.37 -16.46 16.72
C TYR A 140 -5.94 -17.81 17.30
N VAL A 141 -6.48 -18.92 16.78
CA VAL A 141 -6.07 -20.27 17.18
C VAL A 141 -4.65 -20.57 16.70
N VAL A 142 -4.38 -20.37 15.40
CA VAL A 142 -3.09 -20.73 14.81
C VAL A 142 -1.93 -19.91 15.41
N ALA A 143 -2.14 -18.64 15.73
CA ALA A 143 -1.14 -17.80 16.38
C ALA A 143 -0.64 -18.36 17.73
N ARG A 144 -1.43 -19.20 18.40
CA ARG A 144 -1.10 -19.84 19.69
C ARG A 144 -0.49 -21.24 19.57
N LEU A 145 -0.44 -21.81 18.37
CA LEU A 145 0.13 -23.14 18.15
C LEU A 145 1.67 -23.11 18.20
N PRO A 146 2.34 -24.25 18.48
CA PRO A 146 3.78 -24.39 18.26
C PRO A 146 4.19 -24.14 16.80
N ARG A 147 5.43 -23.70 16.58
CA ARG A 147 5.96 -23.30 15.25
C ARG A 147 5.70 -24.31 14.14
N VAL A 148 5.87 -25.60 14.40
CA VAL A 148 5.66 -26.68 13.40
C VAL A 148 4.20 -26.73 12.94
N LEU A 149 3.25 -26.65 13.88
CA LEU A 149 1.83 -26.67 13.55
C LEU A 149 1.39 -25.38 12.82
N LYS A 150 1.99 -24.23 13.14
CA LYS A 150 1.77 -22.99 12.36
C LYS A 150 2.22 -23.15 10.91
N GLN A 151 3.39 -23.76 10.69
CA GLN A 151 3.92 -23.98 9.34
C GLN A 151 3.01 -24.92 8.54
N ILE A 152 2.57 -26.03 9.14
CA ILE A 152 1.62 -26.95 8.51
C ILE A 152 0.30 -26.24 8.17
N ALA A 153 -0.22 -25.40 9.09
CA ALA A 153 -1.42 -24.63 8.83
C ALA A 153 -1.21 -23.61 7.68
N ALA A 154 -0.07 -22.93 7.63
CA ALA A 154 0.28 -22.01 6.54
C ALA A 154 0.35 -22.75 5.19
N ASP A 155 1.03 -23.89 5.16
CA ASP A 155 1.16 -24.73 3.97
C ASP A 155 -0.21 -25.21 3.49
N ALA A 156 -1.08 -25.65 4.40
CA ALA A 156 -2.43 -26.09 4.07
C ALA A 156 -3.29 -24.95 3.51
N ILE A 157 -3.31 -23.79 4.17
CA ILE A 157 -4.06 -22.61 3.68
C ILE A 157 -3.52 -22.17 2.31
N ALA A 158 -2.21 -22.16 2.13
CA ALA A 158 -1.58 -21.81 0.87
C ALA A 158 -1.94 -22.79 -0.25
N ALA A 159 -1.89 -24.09 0.02
CA ALA A 159 -2.17 -25.15 -0.96
C ALA A 159 -3.66 -25.26 -1.33
N PHE A 160 -4.56 -25.08 -0.37
CA PHE A 160 -5.99 -25.34 -0.57
C PHE A 160 -6.84 -24.08 -0.77
N VAL A 161 -6.36 -22.90 -0.39
CA VAL A 161 -7.11 -21.64 -0.55
C VAL A 161 -6.39 -20.71 -1.53
N TYR A 162 -5.14 -20.34 -1.24
CA TYR A 162 -4.44 -19.34 -2.06
C TYR A 162 -4.10 -19.87 -3.45
N TRP A 163 -3.46 -21.03 -3.53
CA TRP A 163 -2.96 -21.57 -4.79
C TRP A 163 -4.08 -21.84 -5.80
N PRO A 164 -5.19 -22.52 -5.46
CA PRO A 164 -6.26 -22.79 -6.41
C PRO A 164 -6.90 -21.50 -6.93
N MET A 165 -7.19 -20.55 -6.04
CA MET A 165 -7.78 -19.25 -6.43
C MET A 165 -6.82 -18.42 -7.29
N ALA A 166 -5.54 -18.34 -6.91
CA ALA A 166 -4.53 -17.63 -7.67
C ALA A 166 -4.29 -18.25 -9.05
N ARG A 167 -4.25 -19.59 -9.15
CA ARG A 167 -4.09 -20.28 -10.44
C ARG A 167 -5.33 -20.14 -11.32
N PHE A 168 -6.53 -20.19 -10.73
CA PHE A 168 -7.77 -19.91 -11.45
C PHE A 168 -7.78 -18.49 -12.03
N ALA A 169 -7.45 -17.48 -11.21
CA ALA A 169 -7.30 -16.10 -11.69
C ALA A 169 -6.24 -15.99 -12.81
N SER A 170 -5.11 -16.69 -12.68
CA SER A 170 -4.08 -16.71 -13.73
C SER A 170 -4.54 -17.37 -15.03
N LEU A 171 -5.41 -18.38 -14.95
CA LEU A 171 -5.98 -19.03 -16.13
C LEU A 171 -6.98 -18.12 -16.84
N LEU A 172 -7.81 -17.39 -16.08
CA LEU A 172 -8.72 -16.38 -16.65
C LEU A 172 -7.96 -15.28 -17.39
N ASP A 173 -6.90 -14.72 -16.77
CA ASP A 173 -6.04 -13.71 -17.41
C ASP A 173 -5.44 -14.24 -18.73
N ARG A 174 -4.96 -15.50 -18.73
CA ARG A 174 -4.39 -16.14 -19.94
C ARG A 174 -5.42 -16.38 -21.03
N ALA A 175 -6.69 -16.56 -20.65
CA ALA A 175 -7.81 -16.65 -21.56
C ALA A 175 -8.35 -15.27 -22.00
N GLY A 176 -7.68 -14.17 -21.63
CA GLY A 176 -8.10 -12.81 -21.95
C GLY A 176 -9.33 -12.32 -21.18
N ARG A 177 -9.70 -12.99 -20.08
CA ARG A 177 -10.82 -12.60 -19.23
C ARG A 177 -10.34 -11.84 -18.01
N ASP A 178 -11.15 -10.89 -17.53
CA ASP A 178 -10.85 -10.18 -16.29
C ASP A 178 -10.98 -11.11 -15.08
N SER A 179 -9.91 -11.19 -14.29
CA SER A 179 -9.81 -11.99 -13.06
C SER A 179 -9.99 -11.16 -11.78
N SER A 180 -10.22 -9.84 -11.88
CA SER A 180 -10.31 -8.91 -10.75
C SER A 180 -11.35 -9.29 -9.69
N TRP A 181 -12.41 -10.00 -10.10
CA TRP A 181 -13.49 -10.47 -9.23
C TRP A 181 -13.16 -11.77 -8.48
N VAL A 182 -12.10 -12.49 -8.86
CA VAL A 182 -11.72 -13.73 -8.19
C VAL A 182 -11.04 -13.39 -6.85
N PRO A 183 -11.46 -14.00 -5.73
CA PRO A 183 -10.75 -13.83 -4.47
C PRO A 183 -9.26 -14.17 -4.61
N LEU A 184 -8.38 -13.38 -3.99
CA LEU A 184 -6.92 -13.60 -4.03
C LEU A 184 -6.28 -13.45 -5.43
N PHE A 185 -6.95 -12.80 -6.41
CA PHE A 185 -6.38 -12.55 -7.74
C PHE A 185 -5.03 -11.79 -7.71
N GLN A 186 -4.75 -11.02 -6.66
CA GLN A 186 -3.46 -10.34 -6.47
C GLN A 186 -2.27 -11.32 -6.41
N TYR A 187 -2.52 -12.60 -6.06
CA TYR A 187 -1.50 -13.65 -6.00
C TYR A 187 -1.33 -14.41 -7.33
N ARG A 188 -2.10 -14.09 -8.38
CA ARG A 188 -2.12 -14.86 -9.64
C ARG A 188 -0.75 -15.01 -10.32
N ARG A 189 0.15 -14.04 -10.13
CA ARG A 189 1.55 -14.08 -10.63
C ARG A 189 2.59 -14.25 -9.54
N ARG A 190 2.18 -14.50 -8.29
CA ARG A 190 3.09 -14.69 -7.15
C ARG A 190 3.47 -16.16 -7.00
N SER A 191 4.59 -16.41 -6.33
CA SER A 191 5.08 -17.75 -6.02
C SER A 191 4.30 -18.38 -4.87
N PHE A 192 4.35 -19.71 -4.77
CA PHE A 192 3.76 -20.41 -3.63
C PHE A 192 4.38 -19.95 -2.29
N TYR A 193 5.67 -19.62 -2.28
CA TYR A 193 6.35 -19.11 -1.10
C TYR A 193 5.72 -17.82 -0.57
N VAL A 194 5.37 -16.87 -1.45
CA VAL A 194 4.67 -15.63 -1.05
C VAL A 194 3.30 -15.96 -0.48
N MET A 195 2.54 -16.83 -1.15
CA MET A 195 1.22 -17.26 -0.65
C MET A 195 1.30 -17.91 0.74
N ARG A 196 2.31 -18.77 0.97
CA ARG A 196 2.56 -19.40 2.27
C ARG A 196 2.89 -18.38 3.34
N ASN A 197 3.72 -17.40 3.02
CA ASN A 197 4.11 -16.36 3.97
C ASN A 197 2.91 -15.50 4.38
N ASP A 198 1.99 -15.24 3.46
CA ASP A 198 0.85 -14.35 3.68
C ASP A 198 -0.41 -15.09 4.16
N ALA A 199 -0.34 -16.42 4.34
CA ALA A 199 -1.47 -17.27 4.71
C ALA A 199 -1.90 -17.16 6.19
N LEU A 200 -1.05 -16.62 7.08
CA LEU A 200 -1.31 -16.53 8.53
C LEU A 200 -0.91 -15.19 9.14
#